data_AF-A0A2V5NJ04-F1
#
_entry.id   AF-A0A2V5NJ04-F1
#
_cell.length_a   1.000
_cell.length_b   1.000
_cell.length_c   1.000
_cell.angle_alpha   90.00
_cell.angle_beta   90.00
_cell.angle_gamma   90.00
#
_symmetry.space_group_name_H-M   'P 1'
#
loop_
_entity.id
_entity.type
_entity.pdbx_description
1 polymer ?
#
loop_
_entity_poly.entity_id
_entity_poly.type
_entity_poly.pdbx_seq_one_letter_code
_entity_poly.pdbx_strand_id
1 'polypeptide(L)'
;DALMPSLLTLSDVMGTGHHAAVIARVTPGKSVAVVGDGAVGLCGVIAAKRLGAEQIIILGRHADRIALAKDFGATNVVSERGDGAVDRVRELTGGYGVHSVLECVGLEQAVNTA
;
A
#
# COMPACT_ATOMS: atom_id res chain seq x y z
N ASP A 1 -3.64 21.77 21.65
CA ASP A 1 -4.69 21.24 20.76
C ASP A 1 -4.01 20.34 19.72
N ALA A 2 -4.39 19.06 19.65
CA ALA A 2 -3.75 18.05 18.80
C ALA A 2 -4.51 17.79 17.47
N LEU A 3 -5.71 18.37 17.32
CA LEU A 3 -6.58 18.09 16.17
C LEU A 3 -6.00 18.67 14.87
N MET A 4 -5.60 19.94 14.88
CA MET A 4 -5.10 20.62 13.68
C MET A 4 -3.89 19.90 13.04
N PRO A 5 -2.83 19.51 13.79
CA PRO A 5 -1.74 18.72 13.23
C PRO A 5 -2.18 17.38 12.64
N SER A 6 -3.16 16.71 13.25
CA SER A 6 -3.64 15.40 12.78
C SER A 6 -4.33 15.49 11.41
N LEU A 7 -4.94 16.64 11.10
CA LEU A 7 -5.62 16.89 9.83
C LEU A 7 -4.67 17.30 8.70
N LEU A 8 -3.42 17.67 8.99
CA LEU A 8 -2.45 18.11 7.97
C LEU A 8 -2.18 17.03 6.91
N THR A 9 -2.33 15.75 7.27
CA THR A 9 -2.19 14.64 6.32
C THR A 9 -3.19 14.73 5.15
N LEU A 10 -4.34 15.40 5.36
CA LEU A 10 -5.35 15.62 4.33
C LEU A 10 -4.94 16.62 3.25
N SER A 11 -3.93 17.46 3.48
CA SER A 11 -3.49 18.45 2.49
C SER A 11 -2.65 17.87 1.36
N ASP A 12 -2.08 16.67 1.55
CA ASP A 12 -1.24 16.01 0.55
C ASP A 12 -1.34 14.49 0.66
N VAL A 13 -0.59 13.86 1.59
CA VAL A 13 -0.31 12.43 1.55
C VAL A 13 -1.55 11.54 1.58
N MET A 14 -2.62 11.96 2.26
CA MET A 14 -3.89 11.22 2.26
C MET A 14 -4.60 11.32 0.91
N GLY A 15 -4.62 12.52 0.31
CA GLY A 15 -5.16 12.74 -1.03
C GLY A 15 -4.35 11.97 -2.08
N THR A 16 -3.02 12.02 -2.00
CA THR A 16 -2.09 11.33 -2.91
C THR A 16 -2.24 9.81 -2.83
N GLY A 17 -2.25 9.23 -1.62
CA GLY A 17 -2.47 7.78 -1.45
C GLY A 17 -3.87 7.34 -1.90
N HIS A 18 -4.89 8.17 -1.67
CA HIS A 18 -6.24 7.90 -2.17
C HIS A 18 -6.33 7.97 -3.69
N HIS A 19 -5.71 8.97 -4.30
CA HIS A 19 -5.64 9.11 -5.74
C HIS A 19 -5.01 7.88 -6.38
N ALA A 20 -3.87 7.41 -5.85
CA ALA A 20 -3.21 6.18 -6.31
C ALA A 20 -4.15 4.96 -6.28
N ALA A 21 -4.92 4.77 -5.20
CA ALA A 21 -5.88 3.67 -5.10
C ALA A 21 -7.01 3.77 -6.14
N VAL A 22 -7.53 4.97 -6.39
CA VAL A 22 -8.60 5.22 -7.35
C VAL A 22 -8.13 4.99 -8.78
N ILE A 23 -6.97 5.53 -9.16
CA ILE A 23 -6.44 5.37 -10.53
C ILE A 23 -6.00 3.92 -10.81
N ALA A 24 -5.53 3.21 -9.78
CA ALA A 24 -5.24 1.77 -9.85
C ALA A 24 -6.50 0.90 -9.85
N ARG A 25 -7.70 1.52 -9.82
CA ARG A 25 -9.01 0.85 -9.87
C ARG A 25 -9.18 -0.20 -8.79
N VAL A 26 -8.76 0.12 -7.56
CA VAL A 26 -9.05 -0.70 -6.40
C VAL A 26 -10.57 -0.79 -6.24
N THR A 27 -11.08 -2.02 -6.17
CA THR A 27 -12.52 -2.30 -6.04
C THR A 27 -12.77 -3.42 -5.03
N PRO A 28 -14.00 -3.57 -4.52
CA PRO A 28 -14.37 -4.66 -3.62
C PRO A 28 -13.98 -6.04 -4.13
N GLY A 29 -13.59 -6.95 -3.22
CA GLY A 29 -13.28 -8.34 -3.54
C GLY A 29 -11.91 -8.57 -4.19
N LYS A 30 -11.09 -7.53 -4.36
CA LYS A 30 -9.80 -7.62 -5.05
C LYS A 30 -8.61 -7.47 -4.10
N SER A 31 -7.48 -7.96 -4.58
CA SER A 31 -6.16 -7.81 -3.97
C SER A 31 -5.39 -6.60 -4.51
N VAL A 32 -4.64 -5.94 -3.65
CA VAL A 32 -3.80 -4.79 -3.98
C VAL A 32 -2.43 -4.89 -3.31
N ALA A 33 -1.38 -4.55 -4.05
CA ALA A 33 -0.05 -4.33 -3.49
C ALA A 33 0.22 -2.83 -3.35
N VAL A 34 0.73 -2.41 -2.20
CA VAL A 34 1.19 -1.05 -1.94
C VAL A 34 2.70 -1.08 -1.80
N VAL A 35 3.39 -0.54 -2.80
CA VAL A 35 4.86 -0.51 -2.86
C VAL A 35 5.34 0.72 -2.11
N GLY A 36 5.85 0.52 -0.90
CA GLY A 36 6.37 1.57 -0.02
C GLY A 36 5.56 1.75 1.26
N ASP A 37 6.24 1.76 2.40
CA ASP A 37 5.67 1.94 3.75
C ASP A 37 5.74 3.39 4.26
N GLY A 38 5.99 4.36 3.38
CA GLY A 38 6.01 5.78 3.71
C GLY A 38 4.61 6.37 3.94
N ALA A 39 4.53 7.67 4.21
CA ALA A 39 3.26 8.34 4.51
C ALA A 39 2.20 8.16 3.42
N VAL A 40 2.58 8.27 2.14
CA VAL A 40 1.67 8.06 1.01
C VAL A 40 1.20 6.60 0.94
N GLY A 41 2.11 5.63 1.10
CA GLY A 41 1.76 4.21 1.08
C GLY A 41 0.83 3.80 2.22
N LEU A 42 1.07 4.31 3.44
CA LEU A 42 0.16 4.11 4.58
C LEU A 42 -1.22 4.69 4.31
N CYS A 43 -1.30 5.87 3.68
CA CYS A 43 -2.57 6.43 3.23
C CYS A 43 -3.21 5.62 2.09
N GLY A 44 -2.40 5.02 1.21
CA GLY A 44 -2.82 4.07 0.18
C GLY A 44 -3.47 2.82 0.78
N VAL A 45 -2.95 2.29 1.89
CA VAL A 45 -3.58 1.19 2.64
C VAL A 45 -4.95 1.60 3.18
N ILE A 46 -5.06 2.78 3.81
CA ILE A 46 -6.34 3.31 4.30
C ILE A 46 -7.35 3.44 3.14
N ALA A 47 -6.90 4.02 2.02
CA ALA A 47 -7.72 4.20 0.85
C ALA A 47 -8.17 2.88 0.23
N ALA A 48 -7.27 1.90 0.09
CA ALA A 48 -7.58 0.58 -0.42
C ALA A 48 -8.63 -0.14 0.42
N LYS A 49 -8.49 -0.11 1.75
CA LYS A 49 -9.48 -0.66 2.68
C LYS A 49 -10.83 0.04 2.52
N ARG A 50 -10.83 1.37 2.44
CA ARG A 50 -12.06 2.17 2.24
C ARG A 50 -12.76 1.85 0.92
N LEU A 51 -12.00 1.52 -0.13
CA LEU A 51 -12.51 1.12 -1.44
C LEU A 51 -12.91 -0.36 -1.51
N GLY A 52 -12.74 -1.13 -0.42
CA GLY A 52 -13.24 -2.49 -0.28
C GLY A 52 -12.26 -3.59 -0.68
N ALA A 53 -10.97 -3.29 -0.87
CA ALA A 53 -9.98 -4.35 -1.10
C ALA A 53 -9.98 -5.36 0.06
N GLU A 54 -9.96 -6.65 -0.27
CA GLU A 54 -10.00 -7.73 0.74
C GLU A 54 -8.60 -8.20 1.14
N GLN A 55 -7.64 -8.10 0.22
CA GLN A 55 -6.24 -8.40 0.48
C GLN A 55 -5.39 -7.17 0.16
N ILE A 56 -4.71 -6.64 1.17
CA ILE A 56 -3.88 -5.44 1.05
C ILE A 56 -2.47 -5.81 1.49
N ILE A 57 -1.55 -5.89 0.53
CA ILE A 57 -0.17 -6.31 0.75
C ILE A 57 0.72 -5.05 0.77
N ILE A 58 1.27 -4.70 1.93
CA ILE A 58 2.23 -3.59 2.04
C ILE A 58 3.65 -4.12 1.83
N LEU A 59 4.40 -3.51 0.91
CA LEU A 59 5.82 -3.80 0.72
C LEU A 59 6.63 -2.77 1.50
N GLY A 60 7.29 -3.21 2.56
CA GLY A 60 7.93 -2.34 3.55
C GLY A 60 8.79 -3.11 4.53
N ARG A 61 9.66 -2.39 5.25
CA ARG A 61 10.62 -2.99 6.20
C ARG A 61 10.72 -2.27 7.54
N HIS A 62 10.15 -1.07 7.65
CA HIS A 62 10.23 -0.28 8.87
C HIS A 62 9.15 -0.80 9.84
N ALA A 63 9.58 -1.47 10.91
CA ALA A 63 8.69 -2.21 11.81
C ALA A 63 7.58 -1.35 12.43
N ASP A 64 7.89 -0.10 12.77
CA ASP A 64 6.96 0.92 13.26
C ASP A 64 5.86 1.24 12.23
N ARG A 65 6.26 1.42 10.96
CA ARG A 65 5.32 1.71 9.86
C ARG A 65 4.50 0.50 9.48
N ILE A 66 5.10 -0.70 9.53
CA ILE A 66 4.39 -1.96 9.30
C ILE A 66 3.31 -2.17 10.37
N ALA A 67 3.59 -1.83 11.63
CA ALA A 67 2.58 -1.91 12.69
C ALA A 67 1.39 -0.99 12.36
N LEU A 68 1.65 0.26 11.98
CA LEU A 68 0.60 1.19 11.53
C LEU A 68 -0.15 0.68 10.30
N ALA A 69 0.56 0.12 9.31
CA ALA A 69 -0.06 -0.42 8.11
C ALA A 69 -1.07 -1.51 8.45
N LYS A 70 -0.74 -2.42 9.38
CA LYS A 70 -1.66 -3.46 9.87
C LYS A 70 -2.89 -2.85 10.54
N ASP A 71 -2.70 -1.89 11.43
CA ASP A 71 -3.80 -1.19 12.10
C ASP A 71 -4.73 -0.49 11.08
N PHE A 72 -4.15 0.07 10.03
CA PHE A 72 -4.89 0.75 8.98
C PHE A 72 -5.61 -0.18 8.01
N GLY A 73 -5.14 -1.42 7.82
CA GLY A 73 -5.83 -2.39 6.95
C GLY A 73 -4.97 -3.38 6.19
N ALA A 74 -3.64 -3.30 6.27
CA ALA A 74 -2.77 -4.24 5.57
C ALA A 74 -2.98 -5.65 6.12
N THR A 75 -3.31 -6.59 5.24
CA THR A 75 -3.54 -8.00 5.58
C THR A 75 -2.24 -8.80 5.54
N ASN A 76 -1.29 -8.36 4.71
CA ASN A 76 0.00 -9.03 4.53
C ASN A 76 1.12 -7.99 4.42
N VAL A 77 2.33 -8.42 4.76
CA VAL A 77 3.55 -7.61 4.70
C VAL A 77 4.59 -8.40 3.92
N VAL A 78 5.28 -7.71 3.01
CA VAL A 78 6.42 -8.23 2.26
C VAL A 78 7.60 -7.31 2.54
N SER A 79 8.70 -7.86 3.05
CA SER A 79 9.89 -7.09 3.43
C SER A 79 11.07 -7.30 2.49
N GLU A 80 10.94 -8.27 1.60
CA GLU A 80 11.80 -8.55 0.47
C GLU A 80 11.83 -7.36 -0.52
N ARG A 81 12.77 -7.39 -1.47
CA ARG A 81 12.94 -6.34 -2.50
C ARG A 81 13.17 -6.95 -3.88
N GLY A 82 12.86 -6.19 -4.92
CA GLY A 82 13.03 -6.61 -6.31
C GLY A 82 12.31 -7.92 -6.57
N ASP A 83 12.96 -8.84 -7.27
CA ASP A 83 12.39 -10.13 -7.67
C ASP A 83 11.85 -10.93 -6.46
N GLY A 84 12.56 -10.91 -5.33
CA GLY A 84 12.09 -11.59 -4.11
C GLY A 84 10.79 -11.01 -3.55
N ALA A 85 10.54 -9.72 -3.73
CA ALA A 85 9.25 -9.12 -3.37
C ALA A 85 8.14 -9.57 -4.31
N VAL A 86 8.42 -9.62 -5.62
CA VAL A 86 7.47 -10.09 -6.64
C VAL A 86 7.10 -11.55 -6.39
N ASP A 87 8.08 -12.40 -6.13
CA ASP A 87 7.87 -13.82 -5.83
C ASP A 87 7.03 -14.00 -4.56
N ARG A 88 7.35 -13.24 -3.51
CA ARG A 88 6.57 -13.28 -2.27
C ARG A 88 5.12 -12.83 -2.47
N VAL A 89 4.89 -11.78 -3.26
CA VAL A 89 3.53 -11.34 -3.62
C VAL A 89 2.79 -12.42 -4.40
N ARG A 90 3.45 -13.07 -5.36
CA ARG A 90 2.87 -14.18 -6.13
C ARG A 90 2.48 -15.35 -5.21
N GLU A 91 3.35 -15.75 -4.30
CA GLU A 91 3.03 -16.80 -3.31
C GLU A 91 1.78 -16.44 -2.49
N LEU A 92 1.68 -15.21 -2.00
CA LEU A 92 0.54 -14.72 -1.22
C LEU A 92 -0.77 -14.62 -2.02
N THR A 93 -0.68 -14.64 -3.35
CA THR A 93 -1.81 -14.47 -4.27
C THR A 93 -2.07 -15.72 -5.12
N GLY A 94 -1.53 -16.88 -4.75
CA GLY A 94 -1.75 -18.15 -5.46
C GLY A 94 -1.11 -18.18 -6.85
N GLY A 95 -0.07 -17.38 -7.08
CA GLY A 95 0.69 -17.30 -8.34
C GLY A 95 0.19 -16.25 -9.34
N TYR A 96 -0.97 -15.64 -9.10
CA TYR A 96 -1.59 -14.72 -10.07
C TYR A 96 -1.06 -13.28 -10.00
N GLY A 97 -0.50 -12.87 -8.84
CA GLY A 97 -0.23 -11.46 -8.56
C GLY A 97 -1.47 -10.73 -8.05
N VAL A 98 -1.36 -9.40 -7.96
CA VAL A 98 -2.45 -8.55 -7.45
C VAL A 98 -3.23 -7.89 -8.58
N HIS A 99 -4.46 -7.46 -8.31
CA HIS A 99 -5.29 -6.78 -9.29
C HIS A 99 -4.91 -5.32 -9.49
N SER A 100 -4.34 -4.71 -8.46
CA SER A 100 -3.96 -3.30 -8.42
C SER A 100 -2.61 -3.16 -7.75
N VAL A 101 -1.76 -2.27 -8.26
CA VAL A 101 -0.49 -1.89 -7.61
C VAL A 101 -0.47 -0.39 -7.40
N LEU A 102 -0.09 0.04 -6.19
CA LEU A 102 0.15 1.43 -5.84
C LEU A 102 1.65 1.61 -5.65
N GLU A 103 2.33 2.25 -6.60
CA GLU A 103 3.71 2.66 -6.46
C GLU A 103 3.77 3.95 -5.63
N CYS A 104 4.46 3.92 -4.48
CA CYS A 104 4.50 5.02 -3.51
C CYS A 104 5.92 5.31 -3.00
N VAL A 105 6.95 4.92 -3.74
CA VAL A 105 8.38 5.16 -3.45
C VAL A 105 8.97 6.18 -4.42
N GLY A 106 8.62 6.12 -5.71
CA GLY A 106 9.11 7.04 -6.73
C GLY A 106 10.53 6.75 -7.23
N LEU A 107 11.03 5.53 -7.03
CA LEU A 107 12.32 5.08 -7.55
C LEU A 107 12.12 4.13 -8.73
N GLU A 108 13.02 4.15 -9.71
CA GLU A 108 12.95 3.27 -10.89
C GLU A 108 12.86 1.78 -10.51
N GLN A 109 13.62 1.35 -9.50
CA GLN A 109 13.55 -0.03 -8.99
C GLN A 109 12.16 -0.37 -8.43
N ALA A 110 11.48 0.58 -7.80
CA ALA A 110 10.14 0.38 -7.28
C ALA A 110 9.10 0.31 -8.40
N VAL A 111 9.26 1.14 -9.44
CA VAL A 111 8.46 1.06 -10.66
C VAL A 111 8.62 -0.29 -11.36
N ASN A 112 9.84 -0.84 -11.43
CA ASN A 112 10.06 -2.18 -12.00
C ASN A 112 9.46 -3.32 -11.15
N THR A 113 9.27 -3.08 -9.84
CA THR A 113 8.60 -4.03 -8.94
C THR A 113 7.08 -3.97 -9.10
N ALA A 114 6.54 -2.82 -9.53
CA ALA A 114 5.12 -2.53 -9.64
C ALA A 114 4.53 -2.99 -10.98
#